data_AF-A0A957U2B5-F1
#
_entry.id   AF-A0A957U2B5-F1
#
_cell.length_a   1.000
_cell.length_b   1.000
_cell.length_c   1.000
_cell.angle_alpha   90.00
_cell.angle_beta   90.00
_cell.angle_gamma   90.00
#
_symmetry.space_group_name_H-M   'P 1'
#
loop_
_entity.id
_entity.type
_entity.pdbx_description
1 polymer ?
#
loop_
_entity_poly.entity_id
_entity_poly.type
_entity_poly.pdbx_seq_one_letter_code
_entity_poly.pdbx_strand_id
1 'polypeptide(L)'
;KGVELTHAGRDIANEVLRARRLWQVFLVDHLQLDAATADALACRLEHVTPTQVADSLADYLQNPTMNPFGKPIPASMGEEATQSPGETHAVGDLAPGEEAVVVRIDAIPPVAQFLTSQGIVPRAVVRLLAGGVNGVLLQSPGGAIVTLAGDVADAVVIVRRPAWDVPPSPASRATVAPIHTVAPTHVVKEAVKEVVKEVVTEEMCA
;
A
#
# COMPACT_ATOMS: atom_id res chain seq x y z
N LYS A 1 -1.85 16.66 28.65
CA LYS A 1 -0.44 16.32 28.36
C LYS A 1 -0.43 14.90 27.84
N GLY A 2 0.16 14.66 26.66
CA GLY A 2 0.18 13.36 25.99
C GLY A 2 1.42 12.54 26.33
N VAL A 3 1.62 11.47 25.56
CA VAL A 3 2.83 10.64 25.56
C VAL A 3 3.50 10.73 24.20
N GLU A 4 4.83 10.72 24.19
CA GLU A 4 5.64 10.71 22.97
C GLU A 4 6.58 9.52 23.00
N LEU A 5 6.78 8.88 21.84
CA LEU A 5 7.75 7.79 21.72
C LEU A 5 9.17 8.33 21.74
N THR A 6 10.04 7.67 22.50
CA THR A 6 11.49 7.83 22.37
C THR A 6 11.95 7.37 20.99
N HIS A 7 13.18 7.70 20.60
CA HIS A 7 13.75 7.22 19.34
C HIS A 7 13.70 5.69 19.22
N ALA A 8 14.23 4.98 20.22
CA ALA A 8 14.16 3.51 20.28
C ALA A 8 12.71 2.98 20.25
N GLY A 9 11.78 3.67 20.92
CA GLY A 9 10.36 3.29 20.87
C GLY A 9 9.74 3.47 19.48
N ARG A 10 10.20 4.46 18.71
CA ARG A 10 9.77 4.70 17.33
C ARG A 10 10.30 3.63 16.38
N ASP A 11 11.52 3.18 16.57
CA ASP A 11 12.13 2.12 15.74
C ASP A 11 11.37 0.81 15.92
N ILE A 12 11.11 0.41 17.18
CA ILE A 12 10.31 -0.77 17.50
C ILE A 12 8.89 -0.65 16.92
N ALA A 13 8.26 0.52 17.06
CA ALA A 13 6.94 0.75 16.49
C ALA A 13 6.93 0.63 14.95
N ASN A 14 7.99 1.09 14.28
CA ASN A 14 8.12 0.96 12.84
C ASN A 14 8.28 -0.50 12.39
N GLU A 15 9.05 -1.32 13.13
CA GLU A 15 9.19 -2.76 12.84
C GLU A 15 7.84 -3.50 12.94
N VAL A 16 7.09 -3.26 14.02
CA VAL A 16 5.76 -3.84 14.21
C VAL A 16 4.82 -3.41 13.08
N LEU A 17 4.81 -2.11 12.73
CA LEU A 17 3.99 -1.60 11.64
C LEU A 17 4.41 -2.14 10.26
N ARG A 18 5.71 -2.36 10.02
CA ARG A 18 6.22 -2.98 8.79
C ARG A 18 5.71 -4.41 8.67
N ALA A 19 5.88 -5.23 9.71
CA ALA A 19 5.39 -6.60 9.73
C ALA A 19 3.88 -6.66 9.49
N ARG A 20 3.08 -5.89 10.24
CA ARG A 20 1.62 -5.83 10.07
C ARG A 20 1.23 -5.53 8.63
N ARG A 21 1.81 -4.49 8.05
CA ARG A 21 1.41 -3.98 6.73
C ARG A 21 1.83 -4.92 5.61
N LEU A 22 2.97 -5.60 5.74
CA LEU A 22 3.38 -6.67 4.82
C LEU A 22 2.43 -7.87 4.90
N TRP A 23 2.02 -8.27 6.11
CA TRP A 23 1.00 -9.31 6.28
C TRP A 23 -0.34 -8.91 5.68
N GLN A 24 -0.78 -7.66 5.84
CA GLN A 24 -2.00 -7.16 5.20
C GLN A 24 -1.91 -7.27 3.66
N VAL A 25 -0.78 -6.91 3.04
CA VAL A 25 -0.56 -7.09 1.60
C VAL A 25 -0.71 -8.56 1.22
N PHE A 26 0.01 -9.46 1.91
CA PHE A 26 -0.03 -10.89 1.59
C PHE A 26 -1.43 -11.49 1.75
N LEU A 27 -2.10 -11.22 2.87
CA LEU A 27 -3.41 -11.77 3.21
C LEU A 27 -4.50 -11.30 2.25
N VAL A 28 -4.48 -10.02 1.84
CA VAL A 28 -5.47 -9.47 0.90
C VAL A 28 -5.08 -9.80 -0.54
N ASP A 29 -3.90 -9.44 -1.00
CA ASP A 29 -3.56 -9.48 -2.43
C ASP A 29 -3.23 -10.91 -2.89
N HIS A 30 -2.59 -11.73 -2.05
CA HIS A 30 -2.18 -13.10 -2.44
C HIS A 30 -3.16 -14.18 -1.98
N LEU A 31 -3.75 -14.02 -0.79
CA LEU A 31 -4.71 -14.98 -0.25
C LEU A 31 -6.17 -14.61 -0.50
N GLN A 32 -6.44 -13.37 -0.93
CA GLN A 32 -7.79 -12.90 -1.26
C GLN A 32 -8.75 -13.00 -0.06
N LEU A 33 -8.24 -12.74 1.14
CA LEU A 33 -9.05 -12.61 2.35
C LEU A 33 -9.75 -11.26 2.37
N ASP A 34 -10.91 -11.21 3.03
CA ASP A 34 -11.59 -9.95 3.27
C ASP A 34 -10.79 -9.04 4.22
N ALA A 35 -11.04 -7.73 4.11
CA ALA A 35 -10.29 -6.72 4.84
C ALA A 35 -10.31 -6.89 6.37
N ALA A 36 -11.45 -7.28 6.94
CA ALA A 36 -11.59 -7.40 8.39
C ALA A 36 -10.84 -8.62 8.92
N THR A 37 -10.97 -9.76 8.24
CA THR A 37 -10.23 -10.98 8.59
C THR A 37 -8.72 -10.77 8.41
N ALA A 38 -8.30 -10.13 7.31
CA ALA A 38 -6.89 -9.85 7.04
C ALA A 38 -6.27 -8.92 8.10
N ASP A 39 -6.99 -7.87 8.53
CA ASP A 39 -6.49 -6.96 9.57
C ASP A 39 -6.34 -7.66 10.93
N ALA A 40 -7.33 -8.47 11.32
CA ALA A 40 -7.27 -9.24 12.57
C ALA A 40 -6.11 -10.24 12.58
N LEU A 41 -5.87 -10.96 11.47
CA LEU A 41 -4.75 -11.90 11.36
C LEU A 41 -3.41 -11.18 11.33
N ALA A 42 -3.27 -10.10 10.55
CA ALA A 42 -2.05 -9.31 10.50
C ALA A 42 -1.67 -8.75 11.88
N CYS A 43 -2.66 -8.33 12.68
CA CYS A 43 -2.46 -7.86 14.06
C CYS A 43 -1.88 -8.93 14.98
N ARG A 44 -2.13 -10.22 14.72
CA ARG A 44 -1.54 -11.31 15.50
C ARG A 44 -0.14 -11.65 15.00
N LEU A 45 -0.01 -11.71 13.67
CA LEU A 45 1.25 -12.08 13.03
C LEU A 45 2.35 -11.04 13.26
N GLU A 46 2.02 -9.74 13.38
CA GLU A 46 3.01 -8.67 13.58
C GLU A 46 3.89 -8.89 14.83
N HIS A 47 3.35 -9.50 15.89
CA HIS A 47 4.07 -9.71 17.15
C HIS A 47 5.00 -10.94 17.13
N VAL A 48 4.75 -11.88 16.23
CA VAL A 48 5.51 -13.13 16.10
C VAL A 48 6.36 -13.18 14.83
N THR A 49 6.55 -12.04 14.17
CA THR A 49 7.32 -11.92 12.93
C THR A 49 8.67 -11.24 13.22
N PRO A 50 9.78 -11.99 13.28
CA PRO A 50 11.12 -11.41 13.35
C PRO A 50 11.42 -10.56 12.11
N THR A 51 12.29 -9.55 12.25
CA THR A 51 12.69 -8.64 11.16
C THR A 51 13.16 -9.38 9.91
N GLN A 52 13.94 -10.45 10.07
CA GLN A 52 14.40 -11.29 8.93
C GLN A 52 13.25 -11.93 8.14
N VAL A 53 12.18 -12.34 8.83
CA VAL A 53 10.98 -12.91 8.20
C VAL A 53 10.20 -11.80 7.49
N ALA A 54 10.06 -10.63 8.12
CA ALA A 54 9.43 -9.48 7.49
C ALA A 54 10.16 -9.06 6.21
N ASP A 55 11.49 -9.06 6.20
CA ASP A 55 12.28 -8.69 5.02
C ASP A 55 12.16 -9.74 3.91
N SER A 56 12.19 -11.03 4.26
CA SER A 56 11.92 -12.10 3.29
C SER A 56 10.51 -12.01 2.69
N LEU A 57 9.53 -11.60 3.51
CA LEU A 57 8.16 -11.36 3.05
C LEU A 57 8.09 -10.12 2.15
N ALA A 58 8.80 -9.04 2.47
CA ALA A 58 8.88 -7.85 1.63
C ALA A 58 9.44 -8.19 0.24
N ASP A 59 10.55 -8.94 0.18
CA ASP A 59 11.15 -9.39 -1.08
C ASP A 59 10.20 -10.27 -1.89
N TYR A 60 9.52 -11.22 -1.23
CA TYR A 60 8.50 -12.05 -1.88
C TYR A 60 7.36 -11.22 -2.49
N LEU A 61 6.97 -10.14 -1.81
CA LEU A 61 5.94 -9.19 -2.26
C LEU A 61 6.46 -8.14 -3.25
N GLN A 62 7.72 -8.24 -3.70
CA GLN A 62 8.38 -7.27 -4.58
C GLN A 62 8.51 -5.87 -3.97
N ASN A 63 8.82 -5.79 -2.68
CA ASN A 63 9.08 -4.56 -1.93
C ASN A 63 7.97 -3.51 -2.05
N PRO A 64 6.73 -3.83 -1.63
CA PRO A 64 5.62 -2.90 -1.70
C PRO A 64 5.85 -1.71 -0.76
N THR A 65 5.53 -0.51 -1.23
CA THR A 65 5.66 0.73 -0.45
C THR A 65 4.39 1.08 0.34
N MET A 66 3.27 0.44 0.01
CA MET A 66 1.94 0.70 0.58
C MET A 66 1.19 -0.60 0.83
N ASN A 67 0.40 -0.66 1.89
CA ASN A 67 -0.53 -1.75 2.14
C ASN A 67 -1.84 -1.59 1.32
N PRO A 68 -2.75 -2.59 1.33
CA PRO A 68 -4.04 -2.53 0.63
C PRO A 68 -4.97 -1.39 1.09
N PHE A 69 -4.73 -0.84 2.29
CA PHE A 69 -5.53 0.21 2.91
C PHE A 69 -4.89 1.60 2.78
N GLY A 70 -3.82 1.74 1.99
CA GLY A 70 -3.17 3.04 1.82
C GLY A 70 -2.37 3.50 3.04
N LYS A 71 -1.78 2.59 3.80
CA LYS A 71 -0.79 2.94 4.83
C LYS A 71 0.60 2.59 4.31
N PRO A 72 1.56 3.51 4.43
CA PRO A 72 2.92 3.29 3.94
C PRO A 72 3.59 2.15 4.69
N ILE A 73 4.40 1.34 4.03
CA ILE A 73 5.17 0.27 4.69
C ILE A 73 6.51 0.87 5.13
N PRO A 74 6.83 0.91 6.44
CA PRO A 74 8.14 1.39 6.89
C PRO A 74 9.27 0.56 6.29
N ALA A 75 10.42 1.19 6.03
CA ALA A 75 11.64 0.50 5.57
C ALA A 75 12.20 -0.45 6.63
N SER A 76 13.08 -1.39 6.22
CA SER A 76 13.79 -2.23 7.19
C SER A 76 14.85 -1.43 7.96
N MET A 77 15.16 -1.88 9.17
CA MET A 77 16.24 -1.32 9.97
C MET A 77 17.59 -1.64 9.31
N GLY A 78 18.27 -0.63 8.77
CA GLY A 78 19.60 -0.77 8.16
C GLY A 78 19.65 -0.43 6.67
N GLU A 79 18.49 -0.37 6.00
CA GLU A 79 18.36 0.51 4.85
C GLU A 79 18.34 1.93 5.41
N GLU A 80 19.16 2.85 4.88
CA GLU A 80 18.96 4.26 5.19
C GLU A 80 17.47 4.54 4.96
N ALA A 81 16.83 5.23 5.91
CA ALA A 81 15.44 5.64 5.82
C ALA A 81 15.26 6.70 4.73
N THR A 82 15.75 6.46 3.51
CA THR A 82 15.47 7.25 2.31
C THR A 82 14.01 7.10 1.91
N GLN A 83 13.32 6.08 2.42
CA GLN A 83 11.86 5.99 2.37
C GLN A 83 11.29 6.42 3.72
N SER A 84 11.36 7.73 3.96
CA SER A 84 10.25 8.37 4.69
C SER A 84 8.95 7.90 4.02
N PRO A 85 7.86 7.60 4.75
CA PRO A 85 6.56 7.45 4.10
C PRO A 85 6.44 8.63 3.16
N GLY A 86 6.39 8.37 1.84
CA GLY A 86 6.52 9.44 0.85
C GLY A 86 5.62 10.58 1.30
N GLU A 87 6.15 11.81 1.32
CA GLU A 87 5.42 12.95 1.85
C GLU A 87 4.02 12.92 1.22
N THR A 88 3.00 12.80 2.07
CA THR A 88 1.63 12.65 1.56
C THR A 88 1.11 14.03 1.24
N HIS A 89 0.58 14.19 0.04
CA HIS A 89 0.05 15.47 -0.42
C HIS A 89 -1.43 15.32 -0.79
N ALA A 90 -2.14 16.45 -0.91
CA ALA A 90 -3.41 16.45 -1.60
C ALA A 90 -3.16 16.22 -3.11
N VAL A 91 -4.12 15.63 -3.81
CA VAL A 91 -4.01 15.48 -5.27
C VAL A 91 -3.96 16.85 -5.97
N GLY A 92 -4.51 17.89 -5.34
CA GLY A 92 -4.43 19.29 -5.79
C GLY A 92 -3.01 19.86 -5.78
N ASP A 93 -2.09 19.28 -5.00
CA ASP A 93 -0.70 19.71 -4.90
C ASP A 93 0.19 19.17 -6.03
N LEU A 94 -0.36 18.34 -6.92
CA LEU A 94 0.37 17.85 -8.09
C LEU A 94 0.56 18.96 -9.12
N ALA A 95 1.66 18.91 -9.86
CA ALA A 95 1.82 19.71 -11.06
C ALA A 95 1.12 19.00 -12.25
N PRO A 96 0.56 19.75 -13.23
CA PRO A 96 0.02 19.14 -14.44
C PRO A 96 1.07 18.26 -15.13
N GLY A 97 0.68 17.02 -15.45
CA GLY A 97 1.53 15.98 -16.03
C GLY A 97 2.08 14.98 -15.02
N GLU A 98 2.08 15.30 -13.71
CA GLU A 98 2.57 14.39 -12.66
C GLU A 98 1.61 13.23 -12.42
N GLU A 99 2.21 12.08 -12.07
CA GLU A 99 1.51 10.89 -11.61
C GLU A 99 1.71 10.69 -10.11
N ALA A 100 0.66 10.20 -9.47
CA ALA A 100 0.70 9.85 -8.07
C ALA A 100 -0.14 8.62 -7.78
N VAL A 101 0.20 7.95 -6.70
CA VAL A 101 -0.59 6.83 -6.19
C VAL A 101 -1.55 7.36 -5.14
N VAL A 102 -2.84 7.12 -5.32
CA VAL A 102 -3.84 7.41 -4.29
C VAL A 102 -3.54 6.55 -3.08
N VAL A 103 -3.28 7.21 -1.97
CA VAL A 103 -3.03 6.57 -0.69
C VAL A 103 -4.37 6.31 -0.02
N ARG A 104 -5.14 7.35 0.23
CA ARG A 104 -6.40 7.25 0.96
C ARG A 104 -7.35 8.36 0.53
N ILE A 105 -8.61 8.21 0.92
CA ILE A 105 -9.66 9.18 0.67
C ILE A 105 -10.20 9.62 2.02
N ASP A 106 -9.86 10.83 2.43
CA ASP A 106 -10.26 11.44 3.69
C ASP A 106 -11.57 12.23 3.48
N ALA A 107 -12.62 11.54 3.01
CA ALA A 107 -13.90 12.16 2.64
C ALA A 107 -15.11 11.48 3.32
N ILE A 108 -16.24 12.18 3.36
CA ILE A 108 -17.52 11.60 3.80
C ILE A 108 -17.96 10.45 2.87
N PRO A 109 -18.73 9.44 3.36
CA PRO A 109 -19.05 8.25 2.59
C PRO A 109 -19.63 8.48 1.17
N PRO A 110 -20.54 9.44 0.94
CA PRO A 110 -21.04 9.72 -0.40
C PRO A 110 -19.96 10.18 -1.38
N VAL A 111 -19.02 11.02 -0.91
CA VAL A 111 -17.90 11.52 -1.73
C VAL A 111 -16.90 10.39 -2.00
N ALA A 112 -16.58 9.59 -0.99
CA ALA A 112 -15.70 8.43 -1.15
C ALA A 112 -16.29 7.41 -2.14
N GLN A 113 -17.61 7.17 -2.09
CA GLN A 113 -18.31 6.30 -3.03
C GLN A 113 -18.27 6.85 -4.46
N PHE A 114 -18.49 8.16 -4.62
CA PHE A 114 -18.33 8.82 -5.92
C PHE A 114 -16.92 8.62 -6.48
N LEU A 115 -15.87 8.96 -5.73
CA LEU A 115 -14.47 8.79 -6.14
C LEU A 115 -14.16 7.33 -6.53
N THR A 116 -14.64 6.39 -5.72
CA THR A 116 -14.50 4.95 -5.99
C THR A 116 -15.15 4.57 -7.32
N SER A 117 -16.36 5.07 -7.61
CA SER A 117 -17.05 4.81 -8.88
C SER A 117 -16.31 5.36 -10.11
N GLN A 118 -15.46 6.37 -9.90
CA GLN A 118 -14.63 6.97 -10.95
C GLN A 118 -13.25 6.29 -11.10
N GLY A 119 -12.98 5.23 -10.34
CA GLY A 119 -11.70 4.53 -10.32
C GLY A 119 -10.61 5.25 -9.50
N ILE A 120 -11.00 6.28 -8.73
CA ILE A 120 -10.12 6.93 -7.75
C ILE A 120 -10.29 6.16 -6.45
N VAL A 121 -9.42 5.17 -6.26
CA VAL A 121 -9.41 4.27 -5.10
C VAL A 121 -7.99 4.20 -4.55
N PRO A 122 -7.79 3.81 -3.27
CA PRO A 122 -6.46 3.47 -2.78
C PRO A 122 -5.71 2.56 -3.76
N ARG A 123 -4.43 2.88 -4.00
CA ARG A 123 -3.51 2.27 -4.97
C ARG A 123 -3.75 2.59 -6.44
N ALA A 124 -4.81 3.35 -6.77
CA ALA A 124 -4.98 3.85 -8.14
C ALA A 124 -3.85 4.82 -8.49
N VAL A 125 -3.26 4.63 -9.67
CA VAL A 125 -2.36 5.64 -10.26
C VAL A 125 -3.23 6.67 -10.96
N VAL A 126 -3.13 7.92 -10.50
CA VAL A 126 -3.83 9.06 -11.10
C VAL A 126 -2.81 10.03 -11.69
N ARG A 127 -3.21 10.70 -12.77
CA ARG A 127 -2.41 11.77 -13.39
C ARG A 127 -3.17 13.07 -13.33
N LEU A 128 -2.52 14.14 -12.88
CA LEU A 128 -3.10 15.47 -12.99
C LEU A 128 -2.96 15.97 -14.42
N LEU A 129 -4.07 16.29 -15.10
CA LEU A 129 -4.05 16.84 -16.45
C LEU A 129 -4.01 18.37 -16.43
N ALA A 130 -4.78 18.98 -15.52
CA ALA A 130 -4.81 20.41 -15.31
C ALA A 130 -5.33 20.74 -13.90
N GLY A 131 -4.84 21.83 -13.34
CA GLY A 131 -5.36 22.42 -12.10
C GLY A 131 -5.79 23.87 -12.34
N GLY A 132 -6.80 24.31 -11.61
CA GLY A 132 -7.27 25.70 -11.62
C GLY A 132 -7.85 26.10 -10.27
N VAL A 133 -8.25 27.37 -10.16
CA VAL A 133 -8.77 27.96 -8.91
C VAL A 133 -9.98 27.23 -8.33
N ASN A 134 -10.77 26.52 -9.15
CA ASN A 134 -12.00 25.86 -8.72
C ASN A 134 -11.90 24.33 -8.64
N GLY A 135 -10.74 23.75 -8.94
CA GLY A 135 -10.60 22.30 -8.96
C GLY A 135 -9.54 21.77 -9.90
N VAL A 136 -9.57 20.46 -10.10
CA VAL A 136 -8.58 19.69 -10.85
C VAL A 136 -9.22 18.75 -11.86
N LEU A 137 -8.51 18.47 -12.94
CA LEU A 137 -8.81 17.44 -13.93
C LEU A 137 -7.83 16.28 -13.73
N LEU A 138 -8.34 15.13 -13.29
CA LEU A 138 -7.56 13.90 -13.11
C LEU A 138 -7.86 12.91 -14.22
N GLN A 139 -6.85 12.16 -14.63
CA GLN A 139 -7.00 10.93 -15.38
C GLN A 139 -6.93 9.75 -14.42
N SER A 140 -7.97 8.90 -14.40
CA SER A 140 -7.98 7.65 -13.63
C SER A 140 -7.21 6.54 -14.35
N PRO A 141 -6.88 5.41 -13.69
CA PRO A 141 -6.16 4.30 -14.33
C PRO A 141 -6.85 3.74 -15.59
N GLY A 142 -8.18 3.84 -15.67
CA GLY A 142 -8.97 3.41 -16.82
C GLY A 142 -8.97 4.40 -18.00
N GLY A 143 -8.24 5.51 -17.88
CA GLY A 143 -8.19 6.58 -18.88
C GLY A 143 -9.36 7.58 -18.81
N ALA A 144 -10.32 7.37 -17.89
CA ALA A 144 -11.43 8.30 -17.70
C ALA A 144 -10.92 9.62 -17.13
N ILE A 145 -11.47 10.73 -17.61
CA ILE A 145 -11.15 12.08 -17.11
C ILE A 145 -12.22 12.47 -16.11
N VAL A 146 -11.79 12.85 -14.91
CA VAL A 146 -12.64 13.19 -13.77
C VAL A 146 -12.31 14.60 -13.33
N THR A 147 -13.31 15.47 -13.27
CA THR A 147 -13.17 16.81 -12.71
C THR A 147 -13.57 16.78 -11.24
N LEU A 148 -12.66 17.21 -10.35
CA LEU A 148 -12.92 17.34 -8.93
C LEU A 148 -12.92 18.82 -8.54
N ALA A 149 -13.86 19.21 -7.69
CA ALA A 149 -13.80 20.50 -7.00
C ALA A 149 -12.63 20.49 -6.00
N GLY A 150 -12.14 21.68 -5.62
CA GLY A 150 -10.96 21.82 -4.74
C GLY A 150 -11.09 21.06 -3.42
N ASP A 151 -12.23 21.18 -2.74
CA ASP A 151 -12.50 20.49 -1.48
C ASP A 151 -12.49 18.94 -1.61
N VAL A 152 -12.99 18.42 -2.75
CA VAL A 152 -12.92 16.99 -3.05
C VAL A 152 -11.50 16.56 -3.40
N ALA A 153 -10.74 17.40 -4.10
CA ALA A 153 -9.34 17.13 -4.42
C ALA A 153 -8.46 17.08 -3.15
N ASP A 154 -8.69 17.98 -2.19
CA ASP A 154 -7.99 18.01 -0.91
C ASP A 154 -8.21 16.75 -0.07
N ALA A 155 -9.35 16.09 -0.26
CA ALA A 155 -9.66 14.82 0.39
C ALA A 155 -8.98 13.60 -0.26
N VAL A 156 -8.45 13.71 -1.48
CA VAL A 156 -7.70 12.63 -2.14
C VAL A 156 -6.24 12.76 -1.79
N VAL A 157 -5.79 11.90 -0.88
CA VAL A 157 -4.42 11.92 -0.39
C VAL A 157 -3.56 11.01 -1.25
N ILE A 158 -2.42 11.52 -1.70
CA ILE A 158 -1.53 10.86 -2.64
C ILE A 158 -0.10 10.79 -2.12
N VAL A 159 0.67 9.88 -2.72
CA VAL A 159 2.14 9.93 -2.70
C VAL A 159 2.60 10.14 -4.14
N ARG A 160 3.45 11.15 -4.34
CA ARG A 160 4.03 11.42 -5.65
C ARG A 160 4.84 10.22 -6.10
N ARG A 161 4.60 9.75 -7.32
CA ARG A 161 5.48 8.75 -7.92
C ARG A 161 6.73 9.49 -8.41
N PRO A 162 7.95 9.17 -7.94
CA PRO A 162 9.14 9.76 -8.54
C PRO A 162 9.15 9.37 -10.03
N ALA A 163 9.45 10.34 -10.90
CA ALA A 163 9.42 10.19 -12.35
C ALA A 163 10.39 9.12 -12.92
N TRP A 164 11.16 8.44 -12.08
CA TRP A 164 12.16 7.44 -12.42
C TRP A 164 11.58 6.03 -12.71
N ASP A 165 10.36 5.70 -12.26
CA ASP A 165 9.81 4.34 -12.38
C ASP A 165 8.84 4.13 -13.56
N VAL A 166 8.85 4.98 -14.59
CA VAL A 166 8.10 4.70 -15.83
C VAL A 166 9.06 4.07 -16.85
N PRO A 167 9.12 2.73 -16.99
CA PRO A 167 9.72 2.15 -18.18
C PRO A 167 8.95 2.68 -19.41
N PRO A 168 9.63 3.06 -20.50
CA PRO A 168 8.93 3.47 -21.72
C PRO A 168 7.98 2.34 -22.17
N SER A 169 6.81 2.77 -22.65
CA SER A 169 5.74 1.91 -23.21
C SER A 169 6.29 0.74 -24.03
N PRO A 170 5.67 -0.46 -24.00
CA PRO A 170 6.17 -1.69 -24.63
C PRO A 170 6.09 -1.62 -26.16
N ALA A 171 6.95 -0.81 -26.75
CA ALA A 171 7.32 -0.80 -28.15
C ALA A 171 8.83 -1.06 -28.28
N SER A 172 9.39 -1.93 -27.47
CA SER A 172 10.56 -2.73 -27.85
C SER A 172 10.65 -3.95 -26.94
N ARG A 173 10.47 -5.14 -27.51
CA ARG A 173 10.77 -6.40 -26.82
C ARG A 173 12.28 -6.54 -26.71
N ALA A 174 12.76 -6.84 -25.51
CA ALA A 174 13.90 -7.73 -25.33
C ALA A 174 13.50 -8.79 -24.29
N THR A 175 13.60 -10.04 -24.72
CA THR A 175 13.27 -11.27 -24.00
C THR A 175 14.02 -11.35 -22.66
N VAL A 176 13.28 -11.48 -21.55
CA VAL A 176 13.84 -11.93 -20.27
C VAL A 176 13.46 -13.40 -20.08
N ALA A 177 14.45 -14.22 -19.76
CA ALA A 177 14.37 -15.67 -19.56
C ALA A 177 13.55 -16.04 -18.31
N PRO A 178 12.98 -17.26 -18.23
CA PRO A 178 12.06 -17.63 -17.16
C PRO A 178 12.82 -17.88 -15.84
N ILE A 179 12.39 -17.20 -14.78
CA ILE A 179 12.76 -17.56 -13.40
C ILE A 179 11.89 -18.75 -12.97
N HIS A 180 12.55 -19.71 -12.32
CA HIS A 180 12.07 -21.02 -11.92
C HIS A 180 10.63 -21.09 -11.35
N THR A 181 9.98 -22.21 -11.66
CA THR A 181 8.67 -22.68 -11.21
C THR A 181 8.29 -22.24 -9.80
N VAL A 182 7.36 -21.28 -9.72
CA VAL A 182 6.57 -20.98 -8.54
C VAL A 182 5.73 -22.20 -8.19
N ALA A 183 5.77 -22.66 -6.94
CA ALA A 183 4.90 -23.73 -6.47
C ALA A 183 3.43 -23.35 -6.68
N PRO A 184 2.56 -24.28 -7.11
CA PRO A 184 1.17 -23.96 -7.41
C PRO A 184 0.48 -23.32 -6.20
N THR A 185 -0.25 -22.22 -6.43
CA THR A 185 -0.88 -21.34 -5.42
C THR A 185 -1.73 -22.10 -4.38
N HIS A 186 -2.19 -23.30 -4.69
CA HIS A 186 -2.92 -24.17 -3.76
C HIS A 186 -2.05 -24.72 -2.62
N VAL A 187 -0.76 -25.01 -2.86
CA VAL A 187 0.15 -25.58 -1.85
C VAL A 187 0.50 -24.53 -0.79
N VAL A 188 0.71 -23.28 -1.22
CA VAL A 188 0.94 -22.14 -0.31
C VAL A 188 -0.31 -21.87 0.52
N LYS A 189 -1.50 -21.95 -0.08
CA LYS A 189 -2.77 -21.78 0.65
C LYS A 189 -2.99 -22.82 1.73
N GLU A 190 -2.67 -24.09 1.48
CA GLU A 190 -2.83 -25.15 2.47
C GLU A 190 -1.75 -25.11 3.56
N ALA A 191 -0.48 -24.86 3.21
CA ALA A 191 0.60 -24.70 4.19
C ALA A 191 0.37 -23.47 5.09
N VAL A 192 -0.06 -22.34 4.52
CA VAL A 192 -0.41 -21.15 5.32
C VAL A 192 -1.68 -21.40 6.12
N LYS A 193 -2.67 -22.15 5.64
CA LYS A 193 -3.83 -22.55 6.47
C LYS A 193 -3.41 -23.42 7.66
N GLU A 194 -2.45 -24.33 7.51
CA GLU A 194 -1.93 -25.11 8.64
C GLU A 194 -1.18 -24.24 9.63
N VAL A 195 -0.26 -23.39 9.17
CA VAL A 195 0.46 -22.43 10.04
C VAL A 195 -0.51 -21.47 10.72
N VAL A 196 -1.52 -20.95 10.01
CA VAL A 196 -2.55 -20.08 10.58
C VAL A 196 -3.42 -20.86 11.56
N LYS A 197 -3.78 -22.12 11.31
CA LYS A 197 -4.50 -22.94 12.29
C LYS A 197 -3.68 -23.12 13.56
N GLU A 198 -2.41 -23.45 13.45
CA GLU A 198 -1.51 -23.69 14.57
C GLU A 198 -1.31 -22.41 15.41
N VAL A 199 -1.06 -21.27 14.77
CA VAL A 199 -0.96 -19.94 15.41
C VAL A 199 -2.29 -19.48 16.00
N VAL A 200 -3.43 -19.86 15.41
CA VAL A 200 -4.77 -19.48 15.89
C VAL A 200 -5.23 -20.35 17.06
N THR A 201 -4.80 -21.62 17.15
CA THR A 201 -5.25 -22.56 18.18
C THR A 201 -4.44 -22.56 19.49
N GLU A 202 -3.20 -22.08 19.50
CA GLU A 202 -2.36 -22.17 20.71
C GLU A 202 -2.34 -20.93 21.63
N GLU A 203 -2.94 -19.80 21.23
CA GLU A 203 -3.13 -18.66 22.15
C GLU A 203 -4.60 -18.37 22.41
N MET A 204 -5.25 -19.35 23.03
CA MET A 204 -6.29 -19.12 24.02
C MET A 204 -5.58 -18.97 25.38
N CYS A 205 -4.89 -17.85 25.60
CA CYS A 205 -4.31 -17.51 26.90
C CYS A 205 -4.72 -16.10 27.32
N ALA A 206 -5.66 -16.08 28.27
CA ALA A 206 -5.95 -15.07 29.31
C ALA A 206 -5.72 -13.58 29.01
#